data_AF-A0AAV1NNB0-F1
#
_entry.id   AF-A0AAV1NNB0-F1
#
_cell.length_a   1.000
_cell.length_b   1.000
_cell.length_c   1.000
_cell.angle_alpha   90.00
_cell.angle_beta   90.00
_cell.angle_gamma   90.00
#
_symmetry.space_group_name_H-M   'P 1'
#
loop_
_entity.id
_entity.type
_entity.pdbx_description
1 polymer ?
#
loop_
_entity_poly.entity_id
_entity_poly.type
_entity_poly.pdbx_seq_one_letter_code
_entity_poly.pdbx_strand_id
1 'polypeptide(L)'
;MDALISRLFSSEEEELYILDCLAYFMVFMAACTFVTLLFENVPYGRYATSKYGFPVNVRFAWFVQELPAFLLPLCLVVWTSAAKTSLLPNQLIIAMYFCHYVQRSLIYPFLIRGGKPTPFASFALAFVFCIYNGYMQIRYLSHYAHYPADWVTHPCFIAGGMFEYVSGANFLGEITEWAGFALAGHSVHSSAFALFTTVVLASRAVAHHKWYLAKFEDYPKSRKALIPFLL
;
A
#
# COMPACT_ATOMS: atom_id res chain seq x y z
N MET A 1 11.77 -11.15 -18.90
CA MET A 1 10.40 -10.66 -18.63
C MET A 1 9.86 -9.89 -19.82
N ASP A 2 10.66 -9.01 -20.43
CA ASP A 2 10.30 -8.23 -21.63
C ASP A 2 9.68 -9.09 -22.77
N ALA A 3 10.24 -10.27 -23.06
CA ALA A 3 9.70 -11.20 -24.06
C ALA A 3 8.35 -11.86 -23.71
N LEU A 4 7.97 -11.88 -22.42
CA LEU A 4 6.66 -12.33 -21.96
C LEU A 4 5.65 -11.19 -22.06
N ILE A 5 6.05 -9.98 -21.66
CA ILE A 5 5.23 -8.76 -21.73
C ILE A 5 4.91 -8.43 -23.20
N SER A 6 5.87 -8.57 -24.11
CA SER A 6 5.65 -8.37 -25.56
C SER A 6 4.75 -9.43 -26.21
N ARG A 7 4.43 -10.53 -25.51
CA ARG A 7 3.40 -11.49 -25.92
C ARG A 7 2.03 -11.15 -25.35
N LEU A 8 1.98 -10.35 -24.30
CA LEU A 8 0.74 -9.92 -23.63
C LEU A 8 0.20 -8.62 -24.20
N PHE A 9 1.08 -7.71 -24.63
CA PHE A 9 0.71 -6.42 -25.21
C PHE A 9 1.32 -6.27 -26.61
N SER A 10 0.53 -5.73 -27.53
CA SER A 10 0.93 -5.49 -28.91
C SER A 10 1.83 -4.26 -29.07
N SER A 11 1.81 -3.33 -28.12
CA SER A 11 2.63 -2.11 -28.11
C SER A 11 2.86 -1.56 -26.70
N GLU A 12 3.86 -0.67 -26.54
CA GLU A 12 4.07 0.07 -25.28
C GLU A 12 2.90 1.02 -24.96
N GLU A 13 2.23 1.58 -25.97
CA GLU A 13 1.06 2.43 -25.80
C GLU A 13 -0.14 1.65 -25.24
N GLU A 14 -0.35 0.43 -25.72
CA GLU A 14 -1.38 -0.47 -25.19
C GLU A 14 -1.09 -0.83 -23.72
N GLU A 15 0.16 -1.14 -23.39
CA GLU A 15 0.55 -1.44 -22.02
C GLU A 15 0.32 -0.22 -21.10
N LEU A 16 0.70 0.98 -21.53
CA LEU A 16 0.44 2.22 -20.78
C LEU A 16 -1.05 2.48 -20.60
N TYR A 17 -1.86 2.32 -21.65
CA TYR A 17 -3.30 2.47 -21.57
C TYR A 17 -3.91 1.51 -20.54
N ILE A 18 -3.46 0.25 -20.54
CA ILE A 18 -3.92 -0.73 -19.56
C ILE A 18 -3.51 -0.32 -18.15
N LEU A 19 -2.28 0.16 -17.93
CA LEU A 19 -1.84 0.66 -16.62
C LEU A 19 -2.70 1.84 -16.12
N ASP A 20 -3.07 2.76 -17.01
CA ASP A 20 -3.98 3.87 -16.68
C ASP A 20 -5.38 3.35 -16.33
N CYS A 21 -5.93 2.42 -17.11
CA CYS A 21 -7.21 1.77 -16.80
C CYS A 21 -7.19 1.09 -15.44
N LEU A 22 -6.07 0.43 -15.11
CA LEU A 22 -5.86 -0.13 -13.80
C LEU A 22 -5.88 0.99 -12.74
N ALA A 23 -5.08 2.06 -12.86
CA ALA A 23 -5.10 3.14 -11.88
C ALA A 23 -6.51 3.71 -11.62
N TYR A 24 -7.30 3.94 -12.68
CA TYR A 24 -8.69 4.38 -12.53
C TYR A 24 -9.60 3.34 -11.86
N PHE A 25 -9.42 2.05 -12.18
CA PHE A 25 -10.12 0.99 -11.49
C PHE A 25 -9.78 0.95 -10.00
N MET A 26 -8.51 1.20 -9.61
CA MET A 26 -8.13 1.29 -8.20
C MET A 26 -8.82 2.46 -7.49
N VAL A 27 -8.93 3.62 -8.15
CA VAL A 27 -9.69 4.77 -7.61
C VAL A 27 -11.16 4.40 -7.40
N PHE A 28 -11.78 3.73 -8.38
CA PHE A 28 -13.14 3.23 -8.25
C PHE A 28 -13.28 2.25 -7.08
N MET A 29 -12.34 1.30 -6.94
CA MET A 29 -12.32 0.35 -5.82
C MET A 29 -12.09 1.04 -4.48
N ALA A 30 -11.35 2.15 -4.43
CA ALA A 30 -11.20 2.97 -3.22
C ALA A 30 -12.55 3.55 -2.80
N ALA A 31 -13.35 4.07 -3.75
CA ALA A 31 -14.69 4.59 -3.46
C ALA A 31 -15.65 3.48 -2.97
N CYS A 32 -15.69 2.33 -3.65
CA CYS A 32 -16.48 1.18 -3.23
C CYS A 32 -16.08 0.67 -1.84
N THR A 33 -14.76 0.63 -1.58
CA THR A 33 -14.20 0.21 -0.30
C THR A 33 -14.57 1.22 0.79
N PHE A 34 -14.44 2.52 0.53
CA PHE A 34 -14.87 3.56 1.47
C PHE A 34 -16.32 3.35 1.88
N VAL A 35 -17.23 3.22 0.92
CA VAL A 35 -18.66 2.99 1.19
C VAL A 35 -18.87 1.73 2.02
N THR A 36 -18.21 0.62 1.69
CA THR A 36 -18.31 -0.63 2.45
C THR A 36 -17.83 -0.47 3.89
N LEU A 37 -16.72 0.25 4.09
CA LEU A 37 -16.12 0.49 5.39
C LEU A 37 -16.91 1.46 6.28
N LEU A 38 -17.92 2.17 5.74
CA LEU A 38 -18.89 2.91 6.54
C LEU A 38 -19.81 1.97 7.33
N PHE A 39 -20.05 0.75 6.83
CA PHE A 39 -21.00 -0.21 7.40
C PHE A 39 -20.33 -1.37 8.13
N GLU A 40 -19.17 -1.82 7.66
CA GLU A 40 -18.46 -2.96 8.25
C GLU A 40 -16.96 -2.67 8.45
N ASN A 41 -16.39 -3.17 9.55
CA ASN A 41 -14.95 -3.09 9.77
C ASN A 41 -14.21 -4.13 8.92
N VAL A 42 -12.98 -3.84 8.50
CA VAL A 42 -12.16 -4.81 7.75
C VAL A 42 -11.97 -6.07 8.60
N PRO A 43 -12.39 -7.27 8.12
CA PRO A 43 -12.57 -8.43 8.99
C PRO A 43 -11.27 -9.21 9.25
N TYR A 44 -10.23 -8.55 9.76
CA TYR A 44 -8.99 -9.19 10.20
C TYR A 44 -8.43 -8.59 11.50
N GLY A 45 -7.46 -9.28 12.08
CA GLY A 45 -6.89 -8.91 13.38
C GLY A 45 -7.96 -8.90 14.47
N ARG A 46 -8.18 -7.77 15.12
CA ARG A 46 -9.15 -7.67 16.23
C ARG A 46 -10.60 -7.87 15.80
N TYR A 47 -10.94 -7.51 14.55
CA TYR A 47 -12.26 -7.65 13.94
C TYR A 47 -12.42 -8.95 13.14
N ALA A 48 -11.47 -9.88 13.25
CA ALA A 48 -11.56 -11.18 12.59
C ALA A 48 -12.84 -11.93 13.02
N THR A 49 -13.56 -12.46 12.02
CA THR A 49 -14.80 -13.23 12.17
C THR A 49 -14.83 -14.38 11.16
N SER A 50 -15.46 -15.50 11.52
CA SER A 50 -15.61 -16.68 10.67
C SER A 50 -16.54 -16.46 9.47
N LYS A 51 -17.30 -15.35 9.44
CA LYS A 51 -18.19 -14.97 8.33
C LYS A 51 -17.48 -14.92 6.97
N TYR A 52 -16.18 -14.60 6.93
CA TYR A 52 -15.41 -14.38 5.69
C TYR A 52 -14.46 -15.54 5.36
N GLY A 53 -14.81 -16.76 5.77
CA GLY A 53 -14.12 -17.99 5.39
C GLY A 53 -13.29 -18.61 6.52
N PHE A 54 -12.58 -19.69 6.17
CA PHE A 54 -11.81 -20.47 7.13
C PHE A 54 -10.58 -19.70 7.65
N PRO A 55 -10.12 -19.99 8.88
CA PRO A 55 -8.99 -19.31 9.49
C PRO A 55 -7.67 -19.71 8.83
N VAL A 56 -6.89 -18.72 8.39
CA VAL A 56 -5.51 -18.88 7.90
C VAL A 56 -4.54 -18.41 8.99
N ASN A 57 -3.43 -19.13 9.17
CA ASN A 57 -2.37 -18.74 10.10
C ASN A 57 -1.90 -17.30 9.79
N VAL A 58 -1.87 -16.43 10.80
CA VAL A 58 -1.60 -15.00 10.61
C VAL A 58 -0.23 -14.73 10.00
N ARG A 59 0.83 -15.42 10.40
CA ARG A 59 2.18 -15.21 9.83
C ARG A 59 2.24 -15.67 8.39
N PHE A 60 1.65 -16.82 8.08
CA PHE A 60 1.56 -17.32 6.73
C PHE A 60 0.75 -16.39 5.83
N ALA A 61 -0.42 -15.93 6.29
CA ALA A 61 -1.28 -15.01 5.54
C ALA A 61 -0.53 -13.72 5.20
N TRP A 62 0.10 -13.07 6.19
CA TRP A 62 0.86 -11.84 5.99
C TRP A 62 2.12 -12.04 5.13
N PHE A 63 2.80 -13.17 5.24
CA PHE A 63 3.94 -13.47 4.37
C PHE A 63 3.48 -13.64 2.92
N VAL A 64 2.51 -14.51 2.67
CA VAL A 64 2.09 -14.86 1.31
C VAL A 64 1.34 -13.72 0.64
N GLN A 65 0.49 -12.97 1.36
CA GLN A 65 -0.31 -11.90 0.74
C GLN A 65 0.55 -10.73 0.25
N GLU A 66 1.62 -10.38 0.96
CA GLU A 66 2.46 -9.21 0.66
C GLU A 66 3.62 -9.58 -0.29
N LEU A 67 3.95 -10.87 -0.43
CA LEU A 67 5.08 -11.34 -1.22
C LEU A 67 5.01 -10.96 -2.72
N PRO A 68 3.84 -10.96 -3.39
CA PRO A 68 3.78 -10.56 -4.79
C PRO A 68 4.12 -9.09 -5.02
N ALA A 69 3.79 -8.21 -4.08
CA ALA A 69 4.16 -6.80 -4.15
C ALA A 69 5.68 -6.58 -4.04
N PHE A 70 6.44 -7.59 -3.59
CA PHE A 70 7.90 -7.60 -3.62
C PHE A 70 8.44 -8.33 -4.88
N LEU A 71 8.03 -9.59 -5.08
CA LEU A 71 8.63 -10.46 -6.10
C LEU A 71 8.32 -10.00 -7.53
N LEU A 72 7.10 -9.55 -7.81
CA LEU A 72 6.73 -9.16 -9.18
C LEU A 72 7.50 -7.90 -9.61
N PRO A 73 7.54 -6.81 -8.80
CA PRO A 73 8.48 -5.71 -9.01
C PRO A 73 9.93 -6.10 -9.17
N LEU A 74 10.43 -7.02 -8.33
CA LEU A 74 11.83 -7.45 -8.39
C LEU A 74 12.12 -8.09 -9.75
N CYS A 75 11.22 -8.95 -10.22
CA CYS A 75 11.33 -9.56 -11.53
C CYS A 75 11.27 -8.51 -12.67
N LEU A 76 10.42 -7.49 -12.55
CA LEU A 76 10.35 -6.42 -13.56
C LEU A 76 11.65 -5.62 -13.63
N VAL A 77 12.23 -5.26 -12.48
CA VAL A 77 13.45 -4.44 -12.42
C VAL A 77 14.71 -5.23 -12.78
N VAL A 78 14.81 -6.51 -12.40
CA VAL A 78 15.99 -7.34 -12.71
C VAL A 78 16.07 -7.72 -14.20
N TRP A 79 14.92 -7.90 -14.85
CA TRP A 79 14.87 -8.38 -16.24
C TRP A 79 14.49 -7.31 -17.27
N THR A 80 14.36 -6.05 -16.86
CA THR A 80 14.13 -4.96 -17.82
C THR A 80 15.43 -4.49 -18.45
N SER A 81 15.36 -4.20 -19.74
CA SER A 81 16.42 -3.54 -20.50
C SER A 81 16.24 -2.02 -20.63
N ALA A 82 15.22 -1.45 -19.98
CA ALA A 82 14.85 -0.06 -20.13
C ALA A 82 15.91 0.91 -19.56
N ALA A 83 16.42 1.80 -20.41
CA ALA A 83 17.43 2.81 -20.05
C ALA A 83 17.00 3.71 -18.86
N LYS A 84 15.68 3.88 -18.67
CA LYS A 84 15.10 4.68 -17.57
C LYS A 84 15.43 4.13 -16.17
N THR A 85 15.73 2.84 -16.03
CA THR A 85 16.18 2.25 -14.76
C THR A 85 17.60 2.66 -14.36
N SER A 86 18.37 3.25 -15.30
CA SER A 86 19.69 3.82 -15.01
C SER A 86 19.60 5.27 -14.52
N LEU A 87 18.42 5.89 -14.52
CA LEU A 87 18.22 7.25 -14.06
C LEU A 87 18.11 7.29 -12.52
N LEU A 88 18.87 8.18 -11.88
CA LEU A 88 18.93 8.30 -10.42
C LEU A 88 17.55 8.51 -9.77
N PRO A 89 16.64 9.38 -10.28
CA PRO A 89 15.30 9.53 -9.69
C PRO A 89 14.50 8.23 -9.67
N ASN A 90 14.53 7.47 -10.78
CA ASN A 90 13.83 6.20 -10.89
C ASN A 90 14.43 5.18 -9.92
N GLN A 91 15.76 5.10 -9.81
CA GLN A 91 16.45 4.23 -8.86
C GLN A 91 16.07 4.51 -7.41
N LEU A 92 15.99 5.79 -7.01
CA LEU A 92 15.63 6.18 -5.65
C LEU A 92 14.19 5.79 -5.30
N ILE A 93 13.23 6.07 -6.19
CA ILE A 93 11.82 5.75 -5.90
C ILE A 93 11.58 4.23 -5.94
N ILE A 94 12.23 3.51 -6.86
CA ILE A 94 12.24 2.04 -6.86
C ILE A 94 12.85 1.50 -5.56
N ALA A 95 13.97 2.07 -5.11
CA ALA A 95 14.61 1.66 -3.85
C ALA A 95 13.73 1.93 -2.63
N MET A 96 13.03 3.07 -2.58
CA MET A 96 12.05 3.37 -1.52
C MET A 96 10.93 2.32 -1.49
N TYR A 97 10.35 2.00 -2.65
CA TYR A 97 9.33 0.97 -2.77
C TYR A 97 9.83 -0.40 -2.27
N PHE A 98 11.03 -0.82 -2.71
CA PHE A 98 11.60 -2.09 -2.25
C PHE A 98 11.96 -2.07 -0.77
N CYS A 99 12.42 -0.94 -0.23
CA CYS A 99 12.68 -0.82 1.20
C CYS A 99 11.41 -1.10 2.00
N HIS A 100 10.28 -0.50 1.59
CA HIS A 100 8.98 -0.78 2.18
C HIS A 100 8.63 -2.28 2.08
N TYR A 101 8.65 -2.86 0.88
CA TYR A 101 8.16 -4.22 0.68
C TYR A 101 9.13 -5.32 1.16
N VAL A 102 10.43 -5.03 1.30
CA VAL A 102 11.35 -5.90 2.05
C VAL A 102 10.95 -5.92 3.52
N GLN A 103 10.71 -4.76 4.12
CA GLN A 103 10.26 -4.68 5.50
C GLN A 103 8.90 -5.36 5.66
N ARG A 104 7.93 -5.08 4.78
CA ARG A 104 6.54 -5.54 4.88
C ARG A 104 6.37 -7.02 4.57
N SER A 105 7.08 -7.54 3.57
CA SER A 105 6.89 -8.91 3.09
C SER A 105 7.90 -9.89 3.70
N LEU A 106 9.14 -9.48 3.95
CA LEU A 106 10.23 -10.39 4.37
C LEU A 106 10.64 -10.24 5.84
N ILE A 107 10.31 -9.14 6.50
CA ILE A 107 10.68 -8.89 7.91
C ILE A 107 9.45 -8.94 8.81
N TYR A 108 8.45 -8.08 8.54
CA TYR A 108 7.28 -7.89 9.38
C TYR A 108 6.51 -9.19 9.71
N PRO A 109 6.25 -10.12 8.75
CA PRO A 109 5.47 -11.32 9.05
C PRO A 109 6.14 -12.23 10.09
N PHE A 110 7.48 -12.22 10.14
CA PHE A 110 8.27 -12.97 11.13
C PHE A 110 8.33 -12.27 12.49
N LEU A 111 8.09 -10.95 12.54
CA LEU A 111 8.03 -10.16 13.76
C LEU A 111 6.63 -10.13 14.40
N ILE A 112 5.59 -10.67 13.74
CA ILE A 112 4.23 -10.74 14.30
C ILE A 112 4.23 -11.55 15.61
N ARG A 113 3.82 -10.89 16.70
CA ARG A 113 3.67 -11.47 18.04
C ARG A 113 2.19 -11.73 18.34
N GLY A 114 1.78 -13.00 18.20
CA GLY A 114 0.39 -13.41 18.40
C GLY A 114 -0.57 -12.80 17.37
N GLY A 115 -1.87 -13.03 17.56
CA GLY A 115 -2.92 -12.49 16.68
C GLY A 115 -3.97 -13.53 16.33
N LYS A 116 -5.21 -13.07 16.09
CA LYS A 116 -6.27 -13.94 15.58
C LYS A 116 -5.94 -14.42 14.16
N PRO A 117 -6.31 -15.65 13.79
CA PRO A 117 -6.22 -16.10 12.40
C PRO A 117 -6.92 -15.13 11.44
N THR A 118 -6.38 -15.00 10.22
CA THR A 118 -6.94 -14.12 9.19
C THR A 118 -7.97 -14.90 8.37
N PRO A 119 -9.19 -14.38 8.12
CA PRO A 119 -10.15 -15.08 7.27
C PRO A 119 -9.65 -15.20 5.82
N PHE A 120 -9.90 -16.35 5.19
CA PHE A 120 -9.41 -16.66 3.85
C PHE A 120 -9.80 -15.60 2.78
N ALA A 121 -11.02 -15.07 2.81
CA ALA A 121 -11.45 -14.08 1.80
C ALA A 121 -10.65 -12.76 1.92
N SER A 122 -10.33 -12.32 3.15
CA SER A 122 -9.48 -11.15 3.37
C SER A 122 -8.05 -11.38 2.89
N PHE A 123 -7.51 -12.58 3.15
CA PHE A 123 -6.20 -12.99 2.65
C PHE A 123 -6.14 -13.02 1.12
N ALA A 124 -7.13 -13.64 0.46
CA ALA A 124 -7.19 -13.75 -0.99
C ALA A 124 -7.33 -12.37 -1.66
N LEU A 125 -8.17 -11.49 -1.11
CA LEU A 125 -8.33 -10.13 -1.62
C LEU A 125 -7.04 -9.32 -1.47
N ALA A 126 -6.35 -9.44 -0.33
CA ALA A 126 -5.07 -8.78 -0.09
C ALA A 126 -3.97 -9.30 -1.04
N PHE A 127 -3.92 -10.61 -1.29
CA PHE A 127 -2.98 -11.22 -2.23
C PHE A 127 -3.17 -10.70 -3.66
N VAL A 128 -4.43 -10.67 -4.14
CA VAL A 128 -4.75 -10.12 -5.47
C VAL A 128 -4.44 -8.62 -5.54
N PHE A 129 -4.80 -7.87 -4.51
CA PHE A 129 -4.49 -6.44 -4.42
C PHE A 129 -2.98 -6.17 -4.46
N CYS A 130 -2.17 -6.96 -3.75
CA CYS A 130 -0.72 -6.79 -3.70
C CYS A 130 -0.04 -7.13 -5.03
N ILE A 131 -0.49 -8.18 -5.74
CA ILE A 131 -0.02 -8.48 -7.11
C ILE A 131 -0.24 -7.27 -8.00
N TYR A 132 -1.48 -6.80 -7.98
CA TYR A 132 -1.97 -5.75 -8.84
C TYR A 132 -1.31 -4.40 -8.54
N ASN A 133 -1.28 -4.00 -7.27
CA ASN A 133 -0.66 -2.76 -6.83
C ASN A 133 0.84 -2.76 -7.07
N GLY A 134 1.54 -3.85 -6.75
CA GLY A 134 2.97 -3.89 -6.93
C GLY A 134 3.38 -3.80 -8.40
N TYR A 135 2.65 -4.48 -9.28
CA TYR A 135 2.82 -4.30 -10.72
C TYR A 135 2.61 -2.84 -11.14
N MET A 136 1.47 -2.25 -10.78
CA MET A 136 1.09 -0.89 -11.19
C MET A 136 2.13 0.16 -10.76
N GLN A 137 2.55 0.13 -9.49
CA GLN A 137 3.48 1.12 -8.93
C GLN A 137 4.85 1.05 -9.58
N ILE A 138 5.41 -0.16 -9.70
CA ILE A 138 6.79 -0.32 -10.17
C ILE A 138 6.88 -0.24 -11.67
N ARG A 139 5.89 -0.74 -12.40
CA ARG A 139 5.83 -0.61 -13.85
C ARG A 139 5.74 0.87 -14.26
N TYR A 140 4.96 1.67 -13.53
CA TYR A 140 4.88 3.10 -13.77
C TYR A 140 6.21 3.83 -13.51
N LEU A 141 6.79 3.63 -12.34
CA LEU A 141 8.00 4.34 -11.91
C LEU A 141 9.26 3.95 -12.66
N SER A 142 9.36 2.70 -13.10
CA SER A 142 10.53 2.23 -13.86
C SER A 142 10.53 2.71 -15.31
N HIS A 143 9.36 3.03 -15.90
CA HIS A 143 9.25 3.13 -17.35
C HIS A 143 8.48 4.34 -17.88
N TYR A 144 7.63 4.96 -17.07
CA TYR A 144 6.74 6.05 -17.52
C TYR A 144 6.95 7.34 -16.75
N ALA A 145 7.31 7.28 -15.48
CA ALA A 145 7.51 8.48 -14.67
C ALA A 145 8.81 9.22 -15.02
N HIS A 146 8.74 10.55 -15.09
CA HIS A 146 9.86 11.43 -15.40
C HIS A 146 9.95 12.57 -14.38
N TYR A 147 11.09 12.69 -13.69
CA TYR A 147 11.31 13.71 -12.65
C TYR A 147 12.50 14.61 -12.97
N PRO A 148 12.45 15.89 -12.55
CA PRO A 148 13.61 16.78 -12.53
C PRO A 148 14.74 16.24 -11.63
N ALA A 149 15.98 16.60 -11.93
CA ALA A 149 17.16 16.12 -11.18
C ALA A 149 17.22 16.61 -9.72
N ASP A 150 16.57 17.74 -9.41
CA ASP A 150 16.54 18.40 -8.11
C ASP A 150 15.39 17.95 -7.20
N TRP A 151 14.55 17.02 -7.66
CA TRP A 151 13.32 16.57 -7.00
C TRP A 151 13.53 16.07 -5.56
N VAL A 152 14.71 15.52 -5.24
CA VAL A 152 15.08 15.03 -3.90
C VAL A 152 15.20 16.13 -2.84
N THR A 153 15.34 17.39 -3.27
CA THR A 153 15.34 18.56 -2.37
C THR A 153 13.99 19.23 -2.25
N HIS A 154 12.99 18.74 -3.00
CA HIS A 154 11.66 19.32 -3.00
C HIS A 154 11.00 19.11 -1.62
N PRO A 155 10.28 20.11 -1.07
CA PRO A 155 9.63 19.99 0.24
C PRO A 155 8.70 18.78 0.39
N CYS A 156 8.11 18.32 -0.71
CA CYS A 156 7.28 17.10 -0.74
C CYS A 156 8.05 15.81 -0.46
N PHE A 157 9.38 15.78 -0.64
CA PHE A 157 10.23 14.61 -0.43
C PHE A 157 10.68 14.45 1.03
N ILE A 158 10.70 15.54 1.81
CA ILE A 158 11.45 15.62 3.09
C ILE A 158 10.59 15.32 4.33
N ALA A 159 9.26 15.44 4.27
CA ALA A 159 8.42 15.37 5.47
C ALA A 159 7.92 13.95 5.82
N GLY A 160 8.39 13.35 6.93
CA GLY A 160 7.81 12.12 7.48
C GLY A 160 8.29 11.67 8.88
N GLY A 161 7.47 11.88 9.93
CA GLY A 161 7.58 11.16 11.22
C GLY A 161 6.76 11.76 12.39
N MET A 162 5.76 11.03 12.97
CA MET A 162 4.88 11.53 14.07
C MET A 162 4.33 10.42 15.02
N PHE A 163 5.13 9.88 15.94
CA PHE A 163 4.66 8.84 16.88
C PHE A 163 4.02 9.34 18.21
N GLU A 164 4.02 10.64 18.52
CA GLU A 164 3.51 11.14 19.82
C GLU A 164 2.03 11.56 19.84
N TYR A 165 1.36 11.67 18.69
CA TYR A 165 0.10 12.43 18.59
C TYR A 165 -1.15 11.62 18.22
N VAL A 166 -1.03 10.39 17.72
CA VAL A 166 -2.16 9.64 17.12
C VAL A 166 -2.21 8.17 17.50
N SER A 167 -3.43 7.65 17.64
CA SER A 167 -3.70 6.25 18.06
C SER A 167 -3.25 5.22 17.02
N GLY A 168 -3.35 5.58 15.73
CA GLY A 168 -2.86 4.80 14.61
C GLY A 168 -1.58 5.40 14.02
N ALA A 169 -0.56 5.66 14.83
CA ALA A 169 0.70 6.24 14.34
C ALA A 169 1.37 5.43 13.21
N ASN A 170 1.20 4.11 13.24
CA ASN A 170 1.59 3.24 12.14
C ASN A 170 0.77 3.47 10.86
N PHE A 171 -0.54 3.74 10.98
CA PHE A 171 -1.42 4.05 9.85
C PHE A 171 -1.15 5.46 9.30
N LEU A 172 -0.92 6.45 10.16
CA LEU A 172 -0.52 7.79 9.74
C LEU A 172 0.85 7.77 9.05
N GLY A 173 1.82 7.02 9.59
CA GLY A 173 3.13 6.85 8.99
C GLY A 173 3.03 6.26 7.59
N GLU A 174 2.23 5.22 7.41
CA GLU A 174 2.02 4.57 6.11
C GLU A 174 1.23 5.46 5.13
N ILE A 175 0.22 6.20 5.58
CA ILE A 175 -0.47 7.19 4.73
C ILE A 175 0.52 8.28 4.26
N THR A 176 1.36 8.76 5.17
CA THR A 176 2.37 9.79 4.86
C THR A 176 3.41 9.25 3.89
N GLU A 177 3.87 8.03 4.08
CA GLU A 177 4.79 7.33 3.19
C GLU A 177 4.22 7.24 1.77
N TRP A 178 2.98 6.77 1.61
CA TRP A 178 2.37 6.62 0.29
C TRP A 178 1.95 7.94 -0.34
N ALA A 179 1.59 8.95 0.44
CA ALA A 179 1.40 10.31 -0.06
C ALA A 179 2.73 10.90 -0.56
N GLY A 180 3.81 10.73 0.20
CA GLY A 180 5.16 11.10 -0.21
C GLY A 180 5.61 10.36 -1.46
N PHE A 181 5.33 9.06 -1.55
CA PHE A 181 5.57 8.25 -2.76
C PHE A 181 4.71 8.70 -3.94
N ALA A 182 3.46 9.14 -3.72
CA ALA A 182 2.61 9.67 -4.77
C ALA A 182 3.14 11.00 -5.32
N LEU A 183 3.57 11.88 -4.42
CA LEU A 183 4.20 13.16 -4.75
C LEU A 183 5.53 12.92 -5.46
N ALA A 184 6.42 12.13 -4.87
CA ALA A 184 7.69 11.74 -5.47
C ALA A 184 7.47 11.08 -6.82
N GLY A 185 6.42 10.26 -6.91
CA GLY A 185 5.94 9.51 -8.06
C GLY A 185 5.28 10.34 -9.16
N HIS A 186 4.77 11.53 -8.83
CA HIS A 186 3.99 12.45 -9.67
C HIS A 186 3.16 11.74 -10.76
N SER A 187 2.32 10.79 -10.35
CA SER A 187 1.59 9.93 -11.29
C SER A 187 0.19 9.56 -10.84
N VAL A 188 -0.66 9.23 -11.82
CA VAL A 188 -2.00 8.72 -11.54
C VAL A 188 -1.95 7.38 -10.80
N HIS A 189 -0.97 6.53 -11.11
CA HIS A 189 -0.77 5.21 -10.49
C HIS A 189 -0.41 5.34 -9.01
N SER A 190 0.63 6.11 -8.71
CA SER A 190 1.09 6.34 -7.35
C SER A 190 0.04 7.08 -6.51
N SER A 191 -0.69 8.02 -7.13
CA SER A 191 -1.80 8.73 -6.48
C SER A 191 -3.00 7.83 -6.21
N ALA A 192 -3.36 6.95 -7.14
CA ALA A 192 -4.45 5.98 -6.96
C ALA A 192 -4.17 5.05 -5.78
N PHE A 193 -2.93 4.57 -5.64
CA PHE A 193 -2.55 3.74 -4.50
C PHE A 193 -2.53 4.51 -3.18
N ALA A 194 -2.02 5.74 -3.17
CA ALA A 194 -2.04 6.58 -1.98
C ALA A 194 -3.48 6.87 -1.51
N LEU A 195 -4.39 7.13 -2.45
CA LEU A 195 -5.82 7.32 -2.15
C LEU A 195 -6.44 6.05 -1.58
N PHE A 196 -6.25 4.90 -2.23
CA PHE A 196 -6.79 3.63 -1.76
C PHE A 196 -6.29 3.28 -0.36
N THR A 197 -4.98 3.42 -0.14
CA THR A 197 -4.35 3.18 1.17
C THR A 197 -4.89 4.12 2.23
N THR A 198 -5.05 5.41 1.89
CA THR A 198 -5.65 6.41 2.80
C THR A 198 -7.06 6.01 3.22
N VAL A 199 -7.91 5.61 2.28
CA VAL A 199 -9.29 5.18 2.58
C VAL A 199 -9.30 4.01 3.57
N VAL A 200 -8.52 2.96 3.30
CA VAL A 200 -8.50 1.74 4.12
C VAL A 200 -7.92 2.02 5.50
N LEU A 201 -6.77 2.71 5.56
CA LEU A 201 -6.07 2.96 6.81
C LEU A 201 -6.77 4.00 7.69
N ALA A 202 -7.37 5.04 7.10
CA ALA A 202 -8.15 6.01 7.85
C ALA A 202 -9.40 5.39 8.49
N SER A 203 -10.14 4.59 7.71
CA SER A 203 -11.32 3.87 8.23
C SER A 203 -10.92 2.92 9.37
N ARG A 204 -9.78 2.24 9.23
CA ARG A 204 -9.24 1.35 10.27
C ARG A 204 -8.80 2.11 11.52
N ALA A 205 -8.17 3.27 11.37
CA ALA A 205 -7.75 4.12 12.48
C ALA A 205 -8.96 4.58 13.31
N VAL A 206 -10.03 5.02 12.64
CA VAL A 206 -11.31 5.40 13.28
C VAL A 206 -11.92 4.22 14.04
N ALA A 207 -11.99 3.05 13.41
CA ALA A 207 -12.50 1.84 14.06
C ALA A 207 -11.68 1.47 15.30
N HIS A 208 -10.35 1.52 15.21
CA HIS A 208 -9.44 1.21 16.31
C HIS A 208 -9.65 2.19 17.47
N HIS A 209 -9.75 3.48 17.19
CA HIS A 209 -9.96 4.52 18.19
C HIS A 209 -11.29 4.33 18.94
N LYS A 210 -12.39 4.08 18.21
CA LYS A 210 -13.71 3.76 18.80
C LYS A 210 -13.63 2.57 19.76
N TRP A 211 -12.92 1.51 19.37
CA TRP A 211 -12.73 0.35 20.23
C TRP A 211 -11.90 0.67 21.49
N TYR A 212 -10.84 1.48 21.36
CA TYR A 212 -10.00 1.85 22.51
C TYR A 212 -10.80 2.64 23.55
N LEU A 213 -11.60 3.62 23.11
CA LEU A 213 -12.51 4.37 23.96
C LEU A 213 -13.55 3.48 24.66
N ALA A 214 -14.05 2.45 23.98
CA ALA A 214 -15.06 1.55 24.54
C ALA A 214 -14.46 0.49 25.48
N LYS A 215 -13.18 0.10 25.30
CA LYS A 215 -12.57 -1.01 26.03
C LYS A 215 -11.83 -0.60 27.29
N PHE A 216 -11.22 0.58 27.31
CA PHE A 216 -10.38 1.04 28.40
C PHE A 216 -10.94 2.33 29.00
N GLU A 217 -11.32 2.27 30.27
CA GLU A 217 -11.88 3.43 30.99
C GLU A 217 -10.85 4.57 31.13
N ASP A 218 -9.58 4.22 31.34
CA ASP A 218 -8.47 5.18 31.49
C ASP A 218 -7.85 5.64 30.16
N TYR A 219 -8.50 5.36 29.02
CA TYR A 219 -7.96 5.77 27.73
C TYR A 219 -7.99 7.30 27.56
N PRO A 220 -6.87 7.97 27.19
CA PRO A 220 -6.86 9.42 27.04
C PRO A 220 -7.84 9.91 25.96
N LYS A 221 -8.93 10.55 26.40
CA LYS A 221 -10.00 11.07 25.51
C LYS A 221 -9.55 12.22 24.60
N SER A 222 -8.40 12.82 24.88
CA SER A 222 -7.77 13.85 24.05
C SER A 222 -7.09 13.29 22.80
N ARG A 223 -6.75 11.99 22.76
CA ARG A 223 -6.15 11.34 21.58
C ARG A 223 -7.13 11.33 20.42
N LYS A 224 -6.59 11.48 19.22
CA LYS A 224 -7.32 11.42 17.95
C LYS A 224 -7.03 10.10 17.22
N ALA A 225 -7.88 9.74 16.28
CA ALA A 225 -7.81 8.47 15.58
C ALA A 225 -6.62 8.38 14.61
N LEU A 226 -6.39 9.43 13.82
CA LEU A 226 -5.51 9.44 12.66
C LEU A 226 -4.76 10.77 12.43
N ILE A 227 -5.41 11.93 12.48
CA ILE A 227 -4.81 13.25 12.25
C ILE A 227 -4.66 13.97 13.60
N PRO A 228 -3.43 14.39 13.98
CA PRO A 228 -3.22 15.15 15.20
C PRO A 228 -4.21 16.31 15.31
N PHE A 229 -4.89 16.42 16.46
CA PHE A 229 -5.81 17.51 16.80
C PHE A 229 -7.09 17.62 15.95
N LEU A 230 -7.31 16.77 14.94
CA LEU A 230 -8.44 16.91 14.00
C LEU A 230 -9.33 15.66 13.90
N LEU A 231 -8.75 14.49 13.63
CA LEU A 231 -9.48 13.23 13.39
C LEU A 231 -8.89 12.08 14.19
#